data_AF-A0A2S4WG56-F1
#
_entry.id   AF-A0A2S4WG56-F1
#
_cell.length_a   1.000
_cell.length_b   1.000
_cell.length_c   1.000
_cell.angle_alpha   90.00
_cell.angle_beta   90.00
_cell.angle_gamma   90.00
#
_symmetry.space_group_name_H-M   'P 1'
#
loop_
_entity.id
_entity.type
_entity.pdbx_description
1 polymer ?
#
loop_
_entity_poly.entity_id
_entity_poly.type
_entity_poly.pdbx_seq_one_letter_code
_entity_poly.pdbx_strand_id
1 'polypeptide(L)'
;MRYPPRDWSHTITTLHEAWEKVKIKTATKADYYEVVKKKNGIKDNINSVMVELYKKRNQPEEVARIDAMEKVSSHSVFSPILNLAGFDGVKDTPVEILHVFQMGPVKYLLVDFMDGLTEKSKLRVLGHWTSFNTEGINIPILNPAYMVNHYKGFIGKEFKKVVQAAPFVFFPVMKPEQRDLWMALCSLATFIFQTQIDDMDDYIDKLKLHINRFICPPRAINTFKQT
;
A
#
# COMPACT_ATOMS: atom_id res chain seq x y z
N MET A 1 1.31 19.14 13.31
CA MET A 1 -0.10 18.83 13.66
C MET A 1 -0.41 17.41 13.22
N ARG A 2 -0.81 16.52 14.14
CA ARG A 2 -1.37 15.22 13.76
C ARG A 2 -2.86 15.43 13.50
N TYR A 3 -3.34 15.07 12.31
CA TYR A 3 -4.78 15.02 12.07
C TYR A 3 -5.39 13.94 12.97
N PRO A 4 -6.62 14.15 13.50
CA PRO A 4 -7.29 13.09 14.23
C PRO A 4 -7.49 11.87 13.33
N PRO A 5 -7.49 10.64 13.90
CA PRO A 5 -7.87 9.44 13.16
C PRO A 5 -9.22 9.64 12.49
N ARG A 6 -9.40 9.11 11.28
CA ARG A 6 -10.69 9.17 10.60
C ARG A 6 -11.67 8.27 11.36
N ASP A 7 -12.94 8.65 11.29
CA ASP A 7 -14.04 7.86 11.82
C ASP A 7 -14.91 7.37 10.67
N TRP A 8 -15.31 6.10 10.70
CA TRP A 8 -16.06 5.49 9.62
C TRP A 8 -17.48 6.03 9.53
N SER A 9 -18.14 6.22 10.68
CA SER A 9 -19.48 6.83 10.73
C SER A 9 -19.45 8.25 10.17
N HIS A 10 -18.48 9.08 10.58
CA HIS A 10 -18.28 10.41 10.03
C HIS A 10 -18.02 10.40 8.51
N THR A 11 -17.28 9.40 8.02
CA THR A 11 -17.01 9.21 6.58
C THR A 11 -18.29 8.95 5.80
N ILE A 12 -19.15 8.05 6.29
CA ILE A 12 -20.46 7.75 5.70
C ILE A 12 -21.33 9.01 5.71
N THR A 13 -21.48 9.68 6.85
CA THR A 13 -22.31 10.89 6.97
C THR A 13 -21.85 11.97 5.98
N THR A 14 -20.54 12.20 5.89
CA THR A 14 -20.01 13.22 4.96
C THR A 14 -20.29 12.88 3.50
N LEU A 15 -20.24 11.59 3.13
CA LEU A 15 -20.57 11.15 1.77
C LEU A 15 -22.05 11.39 1.45
N HIS A 16 -22.95 11.08 2.39
CA HIS A 16 -24.39 11.36 2.26
C HIS A 16 -24.65 12.87 2.12
N GLU A 17 -24.05 13.71 2.96
CA GLU A 17 -24.17 15.17 2.86
C GLU A 17 -23.66 15.72 1.52
N ALA A 18 -22.58 15.14 1.01
CA ALA A 18 -22.01 15.54 -0.28
C ALA A 18 -22.97 15.22 -1.44
N TRP A 19 -23.61 14.03 -1.40
CA TRP A 19 -24.65 13.64 -2.36
C TRP A 19 -25.87 14.57 -2.33
N GLU A 20 -26.40 14.89 -1.14
CA GLU A 20 -27.52 15.84 -1.01
C GLU A 20 -27.21 17.20 -1.63
N LYS A 21 -25.96 17.67 -1.47
CA LYS A 21 -25.53 18.95 -2.07
C LYS A 21 -25.42 18.89 -3.59
N VAL A 22 -25.12 17.74 -4.18
CA VAL A 22 -25.13 17.54 -5.65
C VAL A 22 -26.54 17.66 -6.21
N LYS A 23 -27.55 17.14 -5.51
CA LYS A 23 -28.96 17.22 -5.94
C LYS A 23 -29.48 18.65 -6.05
N ILE A 24 -28.91 19.59 -5.28
CA ILE A 24 -29.23 21.02 -5.38
C ILE A 24 -28.51 21.64 -6.59
N LYS A 25 -28.99 21.30 -7.79
CA LYS A 25 -28.50 21.58 -9.16
C LYS A 25 -27.78 22.93 -9.36
N THR A 26 -26.51 23.03 -8.95
CA THR A 26 -25.63 24.19 -9.19
C THR A 26 -24.21 23.69 -9.49
N ALA A 27 -23.58 24.23 -10.54
CA ALA A 27 -22.28 23.75 -11.04
C ALA A 27 -21.18 23.78 -9.96
N THR A 28 -21.19 24.80 -9.10
CA THR A 28 -20.24 24.97 -7.98
C THR A 28 -20.33 23.88 -6.91
N LYS A 29 -21.49 23.19 -6.77
CA LYS A 29 -21.68 22.13 -5.76
C LYS A 29 -21.23 20.75 -6.25
N ALA A 30 -21.22 20.55 -7.56
CA ALA A 30 -20.63 19.37 -8.18
C ALA A 30 -19.10 19.32 -7.98
N ASP A 31 -18.45 20.48 -8.03
CA ASP A 31 -17.01 20.61 -7.70
C ASP A 31 -16.77 20.45 -6.19
N TYR A 32 -17.72 20.90 -5.36
CA TYR A 32 -17.70 20.66 -3.91
C TYR A 32 -17.66 19.15 -3.57
N TYR A 33 -18.41 18.31 -4.29
CA TYR A 33 -18.37 16.86 -4.08
C TYR A 33 -16.96 16.27 -4.29
N GLU A 34 -16.27 16.68 -5.35
CA GLU A 34 -14.89 16.24 -5.60
C GLU A 34 -13.90 16.80 -4.56
N VAL A 35 -14.10 18.03 -4.10
CA VAL A 35 -13.31 18.63 -3.00
C VAL A 35 -13.51 17.84 -1.70
N VAL A 36 -14.74 17.50 -1.34
CA VAL A 36 -15.06 16.73 -0.13
C VAL A 36 -14.46 15.33 -0.21
N LYS A 37 -14.62 14.62 -1.33
CA LYS A 37 -14.00 13.31 -1.55
C LYS A 37 -12.49 13.36 -1.39
N LYS A 38 -11.84 14.34 -2.03
CA LYS A 38 -10.38 14.46 -2.00
C LYS A 38 -9.88 14.81 -0.60
N LYS A 39 -10.55 15.72 0.11
CA LYS A 39 -10.18 16.13 1.47
C LYS A 39 -10.32 14.97 2.46
N ASN A 40 -11.38 14.18 2.33
CA ASN A 40 -11.68 13.11 3.28
C ASN A 40 -11.15 11.74 2.83
N GLY A 41 -10.58 11.65 1.63
CA GLY A 41 -10.06 10.42 1.05
C GLY A 41 -11.15 9.38 0.77
N ILE A 42 -12.36 9.82 0.45
CA ILE A 42 -13.52 8.95 0.21
C ILE A 42 -13.55 8.53 -1.26
N LYS A 43 -13.59 7.23 -1.52
CA LYS A 43 -13.63 6.67 -2.87
C LYS A 43 -14.77 5.66 -3.02
N ASP A 44 -15.97 6.17 -3.27
CA ASP A 44 -17.11 5.36 -3.68
C ASP A 44 -17.30 5.48 -5.20
N ASN A 45 -16.93 4.43 -5.93
CA ASN A 45 -17.05 4.40 -7.39
C ASN A 45 -18.51 4.38 -7.84
N ILE A 46 -19.41 3.74 -7.09
CA ILE A 46 -20.84 3.68 -7.42
C ILE A 46 -21.42 5.10 -7.31
N ASN A 47 -21.22 5.76 -6.16
CA ASN A 47 -21.73 7.12 -5.99
C ASN A 47 -21.10 8.12 -6.96
N SER A 48 -19.82 7.92 -7.32
CA SER A 48 -19.16 8.77 -8.33
C SER A 48 -19.85 8.67 -9.70
N VAL A 49 -20.25 7.48 -10.13
CA VAL A 49 -21.03 7.29 -11.37
C VAL A 49 -22.41 7.94 -11.25
N MET A 50 -23.10 7.76 -10.11
CA MET A 50 -24.40 8.40 -9.87
C MET A 50 -24.29 9.92 -9.99
N VAL A 51 -23.27 10.52 -9.37
CA VAL A 51 -22.97 11.96 -9.44
C VAL A 51 -22.68 12.42 -10.87
N GLU A 52 -21.89 11.67 -11.65
CA GLU A 52 -21.62 12.00 -13.05
C GLU A 52 -22.89 11.97 -13.91
N LEU A 53 -23.73 10.95 -13.76
CA LEU A 53 -25.01 10.86 -14.47
C LEU A 53 -25.97 11.98 -14.04
N TYR A 54 -26.03 12.30 -12.75
CA TYR A 54 -26.87 13.39 -12.24
C TYR A 54 -26.47 14.77 -12.76
N LYS A 55 -25.18 14.96 -13.14
CA LYS A 55 -24.68 16.20 -13.77
C LYS A 55 -25.09 16.36 -15.23
N LYS A 56 -25.35 15.26 -15.95
CA LYS A 56 -25.63 15.28 -17.39
C LYS A 56 -27.00 15.88 -17.67
N ARG A 57 -27.02 17.14 -18.12
CA ARG A 57 -28.27 17.88 -18.42
C ARG A 57 -29.06 17.33 -19.61
N ASN A 58 -28.43 16.50 -20.44
CA ASN A 58 -29.02 15.92 -21.65
C ASN A 58 -29.61 14.52 -21.46
N GLN A 59 -29.62 13.98 -20.23
CA GLN A 59 -30.15 12.64 -19.91
C GLN A 59 -31.14 12.71 -18.74
N PRO A 60 -32.33 13.33 -18.93
CA PRO A 60 -33.31 13.47 -17.85
C PRO A 60 -33.87 12.12 -17.36
N GLU A 61 -33.89 11.10 -18.22
CA GLU A 61 -34.28 9.74 -17.89
C GLU A 61 -33.38 9.08 -16.85
N GLU A 62 -32.06 9.34 -16.90
CA GLU A 62 -31.09 8.81 -15.95
C GLU A 62 -31.26 9.44 -14.57
N VAL A 63 -31.51 10.75 -14.52
CA VAL A 63 -31.83 11.46 -13.28
C VAL A 63 -33.11 10.89 -12.65
N ALA A 64 -34.16 10.68 -13.45
CA ALA A 64 -35.41 10.10 -12.97
C ALA A 64 -35.24 8.66 -12.46
N ARG A 65 -34.37 7.86 -13.12
CA ARG A 65 -34.02 6.52 -12.68
C ARG A 65 -33.30 6.53 -11.33
N ILE A 66 -32.33 7.42 -11.15
CA ILE A 66 -31.58 7.56 -9.89
C ILE A 66 -32.53 8.00 -8.76
N ASP A 67 -33.38 9.01 -9.01
CA ASP A 67 -34.38 9.46 -8.04
C ASP A 67 -35.36 8.34 -7.66
N ALA A 68 -35.75 7.49 -8.62
CA ALA A 68 -36.60 6.33 -8.37
C ALA A 68 -35.89 5.25 -7.53
N MET A 69 -34.61 4.97 -7.80
CA MET A 69 -33.80 4.06 -6.99
C MET A 69 -33.66 4.54 -5.55
N GLU A 70 -33.36 5.83 -5.36
CA GLU A 70 -33.19 6.44 -4.04
C GLU A 70 -34.49 6.38 -3.21
N LYS A 71 -35.65 6.52 -3.86
CA LYS A 71 -36.97 6.36 -3.20
C LYS A 71 -37.19 4.94 -2.67
N VAL A 72 -36.64 3.92 -3.33
CA VAL A 72 -36.70 2.53 -2.86
C VAL A 72 -35.75 2.34 -1.68
N SER A 73 -34.54 2.90 -1.78
CA SER A 73 -33.57 2.89 -0.69
C SER A 73 -32.57 4.03 -0.86
N SER A 74 -32.41 4.86 0.18
CA SER A 74 -31.40 5.93 0.21
C SER A 74 -29.97 5.41 0.05
N HIS A 75 -29.75 4.10 0.22
CA HIS A 75 -28.44 3.46 0.07
C HIS A 75 -28.15 2.98 -1.36
N SER A 76 -29.13 2.93 -2.26
CA SER A 76 -28.97 2.36 -3.60
C SER A 76 -28.03 3.17 -4.51
N VAL A 77 -27.78 4.43 -4.15
CA VAL A 77 -26.90 5.36 -4.87
C VAL A 77 -25.47 5.35 -4.34
N PHE A 78 -25.19 4.51 -3.33
CA PHE A 78 -23.89 4.34 -2.71
C PHE A 78 -23.44 2.87 -2.80
N SER A 79 -22.16 2.64 -2.51
CA SER A 79 -21.64 1.27 -2.38
C SER A 79 -22.34 0.52 -1.24
N PRO A 80 -22.84 -0.70 -1.46
CA PRO A 80 -23.44 -1.53 -0.41
C PRO A 80 -22.49 -1.80 0.77
N ILE A 81 -21.17 -1.72 0.54
CA ILE A 81 -20.15 -1.94 1.58
C ILE A 81 -20.26 -0.94 2.73
N LEU A 82 -20.83 0.25 2.49
CA LEU A 82 -21.02 1.27 3.52
C LEU A 82 -22.00 0.84 4.62
N ASN A 83 -22.90 -0.10 4.31
CA ASN A 83 -23.93 -0.58 5.23
C ASN A 83 -23.68 -2.02 5.71
N LEU A 84 -22.52 -2.59 5.40
CA LEU A 84 -22.19 -3.93 5.81
C LEU A 84 -21.99 -3.97 7.33
N ALA A 85 -22.81 -4.74 8.02
CA ALA A 85 -22.71 -4.89 9.46
C ALA A 85 -21.34 -5.48 9.85
N GLY A 86 -20.64 -4.80 10.76
CA GLY A 86 -19.31 -5.22 11.21
C GLY A 86 -18.14 -4.80 10.31
N PHE A 87 -18.39 -3.99 9.27
CA PHE A 87 -17.32 -3.40 8.45
C PHE A 87 -17.07 -1.93 8.84
N ASP A 88 -15.82 -1.61 9.15
CA ASP A 88 -15.28 -0.29 9.42
C ASP A 88 -14.21 0.02 8.36
N GLY A 89 -14.55 0.82 7.35
CA GLY A 89 -13.62 1.16 6.26
C GLY A 89 -12.38 1.95 6.70
N VAL A 90 -12.28 2.40 7.95
CA VAL A 90 -11.04 2.99 8.48
C VAL A 90 -10.15 1.91 9.09
N LYS A 91 -10.74 0.93 9.79
CA LYS A 91 -10.00 -0.13 10.50
C LYS A 91 -9.74 -1.37 9.63
N ASP A 92 -10.68 -1.71 8.76
CA ASP A 92 -10.72 -2.98 8.03
C ASP A 92 -10.12 -2.88 6.63
N THR A 93 -9.82 -1.67 6.14
CA THR A 93 -9.01 -1.46 4.93
C THR A 93 -7.71 -0.74 5.29
N PRO A 94 -6.80 -1.40 6.05
CA PRO A 94 -5.50 -0.82 6.35
C PRO A 94 -4.75 -0.53 5.03
N VAL A 95 -3.88 0.48 5.05
CA VAL A 95 -3.10 0.85 3.87
C VAL A 95 -2.33 -0.37 3.37
N GLU A 96 -2.49 -0.70 2.09
CA GLU A 96 -1.87 -1.88 1.50
C GLU A 96 -0.35 -1.91 1.76
N ILE A 97 0.15 -3.08 2.16
CA ILE A 97 1.59 -3.35 2.37
C ILE A 97 2.42 -2.93 1.13
N LEU A 98 1.80 -2.99 -0.04
CA LEU A 98 2.36 -2.50 -1.29
C LEU A 98 2.89 -1.07 -1.16
N HIS A 99 2.06 -0.14 -0.66
CA HIS A 99 2.40 1.29 -0.64
C HIS A 99 3.25 1.70 0.57
N VAL A 100 3.14 0.98 1.69
CA VAL A 100 3.89 1.31 2.91
C VAL A 100 5.27 0.68 2.92
N PHE A 101 5.38 -0.58 2.49
CA PHE A 101 6.59 -1.38 2.67
C PHE A 101 7.29 -1.70 1.34
N GLN A 102 6.55 -2.26 0.37
CA GLN A 102 7.15 -2.75 -0.88
C GLN A 102 7.63 -1.59 -1.76
N MET A 103 6.76 -0.62 -2.07
CA MET A 103 7.10 0.57 -2.86
C MET A 103 7.87 1.64 -2.07
N GLY A 104 7.98 1.47 -0.75
CA GLY A 104 8.76 2.34 0.13
C GLY A 104 10.12 1.70 0.44
N PRO A 105 10.39 1.27 1.68
CA PRO A 105 11.68 0.75 2.11
C PRO A 105 12.33 -0.27 1.16
N VAL A 106 11.57 -1.27 0.68
CA VAL A 106 12.13 -2.34 -0.16
C VAL A 106 12.60 -1.78 -1.52
N LYS A 107 11.77 -0.97 -2.18
CA LYS A 107 12.12 -0.34 -3.45
C LYS A 107 13.36 0.53 -3.34
N TYR A 108 13.37 1.45 -2.38
CA TYR A 108 14.49 2.41 -2.27
C TYR A 108 15.79 1.72 -1.89
N LEU A 109 15.75 0.75 -0.96
CA LEU A 109 16.95 -0.01 -0.59
C LEU A 109 17.46 -0.86 -1.76
N LEU A 110 16.56 -1.49 -2.53
CA LEU A 110 16.94 -2.26 -3.72
C LEU A 110 17.60 -1.37 -4.77
N VAL A 111 16.99 -0.23 -5.08
CA VAL A 111 17.51 0.68 -6.13
C VAL A 111 18.87 1.22 -5.72
N ASP A 112 19.02 1.74 -4.50
CA ASP A 112 20.29 2.23 -3.97
C ASP A 112 21.37 1.14 -4.01
N PHE A 113 21.03 -0.06 -3.54
CA PHE A 113 21.94 -1.19 -3.57
C PHE A 113 22.40 -1.54 -4.98
N MET A 114 21.47 -1.70 -5.92
CA MET A 114 21.76 -2.14 -7.30
C MET A 114 22.45 -1.04 -8.13
N ASP A 115 22.13 0.23 -7.93
CA ASP A 115 22.82 1.36 -8.56
C ASP A 115 24.26 1.50 -8.05
N GLY A 116 24.52 1.14 -6.78
CA GLY A 116 25.87 1.12 -6.20
C GLY A 116 26.75 -0.05 -6.63
N LEU A 117 26.23 -1.04 -7.38
CA LEU A 117 27.00 -2.19 -7.84
C LEU A 117 27.76 -1.90 -9.14
N THR A 118 29.00 -2.39 -9.21
CA THR A 118 29.75 -2.47 -10.47
C THR A 118 29.12 -3.50 -11.42
N GLU A 119 29.38 -3.38 -12.73
CA GLU A 119 28.88 -4.35 -13.73
C GLU A 119 29.33 -5.78 -13.42
N LYS A 120 30.58 -5.97 -12.94
CA LYS A 120 31.06 -7.28 -12.47
C LYS A 120 30.22 -7.83 -11.32
N SER A 121 29.80 -6.96 -10.39
CA SER A 121 28.97 -7.36 -9.25
C SER A 121 27.54 -7.67 -9.69
N LYS A 122 26.98 -6.93 -10.65
CA LYS A 122 25.68 -7.23 -11.25
C LYS A 122 25.67 -8.58 -11.98
N LEU A 123 26.76 -8.94 -12.66
CA LEU A 123 26.93 -10.28 -13.26
C LEU A 123 26.95 -11.39 -12.19
N ARG A 124 27.54 -11.14 -11.02
CA ARG A 124 27.47 -12.09 -9.90
C ARG A 124 26.04 -12.22 -9.36
N VAL A 125 25.34 -11.10 -9.20
CA VAL A 125 23.91 -11.09 -8.80
C VAL A 125 23.05 -11.85 -9.80
N LEU A 126 23.32 -11.70 -11.11
CA LEU A 126 22.67 -12.51 -12.15
C LEU A 126 22.91 -14.01 -11.93
N GLY A 127 24.16 -14.41 -11.72
CA GLY A 127 24.51 -15.80 -11.43
C GLY A 127 23.83 -16.35 -10.16
N HIS A 128 23.74 -15.53 -9.11
CA HIS A 128 23.04 -15.93 -7.88
C HIS A 128 21.53 -16.06 -8.10
N TRP A 129 20.89 -15.15 -8.85
CA TRP A 129 19.48 -15.27 -9.21
C TRP A 129 19.22 -16.53 -10.06
N THR A 130 20.11 -16.87 -10.98
CA THR A 130 20.01 -18.09 -11.80
C THR A 130 20.13 -19.36 -10.95
N SER A 131 20.95 -19.32 -9.90
CA SER A 131 21.20 -20.47 -9.03
C SER A 131 20.23 -20.55 -7.85
N PHE A 132 19.38 -19.55 -7.66
CA PHE A 132 18.49 -19.47 -6.52
C PHE A 132 17.37 -20.51 -6.65
N ASN A 133 17.38 -21.50 -5.76
CA ASN A 133 16.32 -22.51 -5.72
C ASN A 133 15.04 -21.86 -5.18
N THR A 134 13.99 -21.85 -6.01
CA THR A 134 12.66 -21.37 -5.62
C THR A 134 11.82 -22.46 -4.95
N GLU A 135 12.26 -23.72 -4.94
CA GLU A 135 11.60 -24.80 -4.21
C GLU A 135 11.56 -24.46 -2.71
N GLY A 136 10.35 -24.48 -2.14
CA GLY A 136 10.12 -24.10 -0.74
C GLY A 136 9.73 -22.63 -0.55
N ILE A 137 9.75 -21.81 -1.59
CA ILE A 137 9.20 -20.44 -1.55
C ILE A 137 8.10 -20.34 -2.60
N ASN A 138 6.91 -19.85 -2.22
CA ASN A 138 5.75 -19.73 -3.13
C ASN A 138 5.95 -18.58 -4.15
N ILE A 139 6.97 -18.70 -5.00
CA ILE A 139 7.41 -17.74 -6.00
C ILE A 139 7.33 -18.42 -7.39
N PRO A 140 6.63 -17.83 -8.38
CA PRO A 140 6.67 -18.31 -9.76
C PRO A 140 8.07 -18.20 -10.35
N ILE A 141 8.35 -19.02 -11.38
CA ILE A 141 9.62 -19.07 -12.11
C ILE A 141 10.22 -17.67 -12.29
N LEU A 142 11.46 -17.52 -11.84
CA LEU A 142 12.21 -16.28 -11.90
C LEU A 142 12.84 -16.11 -13.28
N ASN A 143 12.88 -14.87 -13.77
CA ASN A 143 13.73 -14.50 -14.89
C ASN A 143 14.92 -13.70 -14.34
N PRO A 144 16.10 -14.32 -14.15
CA PRO A 144 17.27 -13.66 -13.56
C PRO A 144 17.70 -12.39 -14.30
N ALA A 145 17.67 -12.40 -15.63
CA ALA A 145 18.02 -11.24 -16.44
C ALA A 145 17.05 -10.08 -16.21
N TYR A 146 15.75 -10.38 -16.11
CA TYR A 146 14.75 -9.39 -15.74
C TYR A 146 15.01 -8.82 -14.35
N MET A 147 15.38 -9.67 -13.38
CA MET A 147 15.63 -9.23 -12.01
C MET A 147 16.80 -8.24 -11.90
N VAL A 148 17.80 -8.37 -12.77
CA VAL A 148 19.00 -7.51 -12.78
C VAL A 148 18.83 -6.27 -13.65
N ASN A 149 18.10 -6.35 -14.75
CA ASN A 149 18.01 -5.24 -15.72
C ASN A 149 16.83 -4.30 -15.48
N HIS A 150 15.77 -4.76 -14.81
CA HIS A 150 14.52 -4.00 -14.66
C HIS A 150 14.12 -3.68 -13.22
N TYR A 151 15.05 -3.79 -12.26
CA TYR A 151 14.78 -3.58 -10.82
C TYR A 151 14.14 -2.24 -10.47
N LYS A 152 14.38 -1.18 -11.26
CA LYS A 152 13.76 0.14 -11.05
C LYS A 152 12.26 0.17 -11.33
N GLY A 153 11.78 -0.73 -12.19
CA GLY A 153 10.39 -0.82 -12.64
C GLY A 153 9.58 -1.94 -11.97
N PHE A 154 10.10 -2.54 -10.91
CA PHE A 154 9.40 -3.60 -10.19
C PHE A 154 8.07 -3.13 -9.60
N ILE A 155 7.12 -4.07 -9.53
CA ILE A 155 5.85 -3.91 -8.83
C ILE A 155 5.85 -4.84 -7.61
N GLY A 156 4.74 -4.87 -6.88
CA GLY A 156 4.69 -5.52 -5.56
C GLY A 156 5.16 -6.97 -5.52
N LYS A 157 4.80 -7.76 -6.54
CA LYS A 157 5.19 -9.17 -6.62
C LYS A 157 6.71 -9.35 -6.75
N GLU A 158 7.40 -8.52 -7.52
CA GLU A 158 8.86 -8.57 -7.62
C GLU A 158 9.54 -8.11 -6.33
N PHE A 159 9.06 -7.04 -5.68
CA PHE A 159 9.62 -6.61 -4.39
C PHE A 159 9.47 -7.68 -3.31
N LYS A 160 8.35 -8.42 -3.31
CA LYS A 160 8.16 -9.57 -2.42
C LYS A 160 9.18 -10.68 -2.69
N LYS A 161 9.47 -10.99 -3.96
CA LYS A 161 10.53 -11.96 -4.33
C LYS A 161 11.90 -11.50 -3.84
N VAL A 162 12.21 -10.21 -4.02
CA VAL A 162 13.49 -9.62 -3.57
C VAL A 162 13.66 -9.79 -2.07
N VAL A 163 12.69 -9.39 -1.25
CA VAL A 163 12.86 -9.44 0.21
C VAL A 163 12.93 -10.88 0.75
N GLN A 164 12.34 -11.85 0.06
CA GLN A 164 12.45 -13.27 0.39
C GLN A 164 13.80 -13.88 0.00
N ALA A 165 14.44 -13.40 -1.07
CA ALA A 165 15.66 -13.97 -1.63
C ALA A 165 16.93 -13.16 -1.33
N ALA A 166 16.83 -11.89 -0.94
CA ALA A 166 17.95 -10.96 -0.78
C ALA A 166 19.09 -11.49 0.13
N PRO A 167 18.81 -12.14 1.28
CA PRO A 167 19.87 -12.71 2.12
C PRO A 167 20.72 -13.78 1.41
N PHE A 168 20.20 -14.42 0.37
CA PHE A 168 20.92 -15.46 -0.38
C PHE A 168 21.54 -14.89 -1.65
N VAL A 169 20.80 -14.04 -2.38
CA VAL A 169 21.20 -13.54 -3.68
C VAL A 169 22.20 -12.39 -3.57
N PHE A 170 22.01 -11.49 -2.61
CA PHE A 170 22.80 -10.26 -2.52
C PHE A 170 23.93 -10.35 -1.51
N PHE A 171 23.83 -11.19 -0.47
CA PHE A 171 24.80 -11.27 0.62
C PHE A 171 26.28 -11.39 0.19
N PRO A 172 26.65 -12.18 -0.85
CA PRO A 172 28.04 -12.31 -1.28
C PRO A 172 28.63 -11.04 -1.91
N VAL A 173 27.79 -10.06 -2.28
CA VAL A 173 28.20 -8.78 -2.87
C VAL A 173 27.88 -7.57 -1.97
N MET A 174 27.24 -7.79 -0.82
CA MET A 174 26.99 -6.73 0.18
C MET A 174 28.24 -6.43 1.01
N LYS A 175 28.43 -5.13 1.33
CA LYS A 175 29.31 -4.67 2.40
C LYS A 175 28.75 -5.05 3.78
N PRO A 176 29.58 -5.11 4.85
CA PRO A 176 29.11 -5.46 6.19
C PRO A 176 27.90 -4.64 6.69
N GLU A 177 27.91 -3.32 6.48
CA GLU A 177 26.80 -2.43 6.89
C GLU A 177 25.52 -2.70 6.08
N GLN A 178 25.65 -2.97 4.78
CA GLN A 178 24.52 -3.33 3.93
C GLN A 178 23.89 -4.65 4.40
N ARG A 179 24.70 -5.62 4.84
CA ARG A 179 24.18 -6.89 5.37
C ARG A 179 23.30 -6.66 6.57
N ASP A 180 23.73 -5.86 7.54
CA ASP A 180 22.93 -5.57 8.73
C ASP A 180 21.58 -4.93 8.36
N LEU A 181 21.61 -3.95 7.45
CA LEU A 181 20.40 -3.24 7.00
C LEU A 181 19.44 -4.17 6.23
N TRP A 182 19.96 -4.96 5.30
CA TRP A 182 19.16 -5.92 4.54
C TRP A 182 18.59 -7.02 5.44
N MET A 183 19.37 -7.52 6.40
CA MET A 183 18.89 -8.52 7.36
C MET A 183 17.80 -7.94 8.27
N ALA A 184 17.94 -6.69 8.71
CA ALA A 184 16.90 -6.01 9.47
C ALA A 184 15.60 -5.83 8.66
N LEU A 185 15.72 -5.41 7.38
CA LEU A 185 14.57 -5.28 6.48
C LEU A 185 13.90 -6.64 6.21
N CYS A 186 14.68 -7.68 5.91
CA CYS A 186 14.13 -9.01 5.62
C CYS A 186 13.47 -9.63 6.86
N SER A 187 14.04 -9.41 8.04
CA SER A 187 13.44 -9.83 9.31
C SER A 187 12.13 -9.07 9.58
N LEU A 188 12.07 -7.77 9.30
CA LEU A 188 10.83 -7.01 9.41
C LEU A 188 9.77 -7.53 8.41
N ALA A 189 10.19 -7.91 7.21
CA ALA A 189 9.29 -8.46 6.19
C ALA A 189 8.59 -9.75 6.63
N THR A 190 9.23 -10.61 7.45
CA THR A 190 8.59 -11.85 7.93
C THR A 190 7.37 -11.55 8.81
N PHE A 191 7.43 -10.50 9.64
CA PHE A 191 6.29 -10.07 10.45
C PHE A 191 5.22 -9.36 9.62
N ILE A 192 5.61 -8.59 8.61
CA ILE A 192 4.68 -7.87 7.73
C ILE A 192 3.88 -8.83 6.84
N PHE A 193 4.51 -9.89 6.33
CA PHE A 193 3.86 -10.86 5.45
C PHE A 193 3.31 -12.09 6.18
N GLN A 194 3.21 -12.03 7.51
CA GLN A 194 2.64 -13.11 8.33
C GLN A 194 1.15 -13.25 8.06
N THR A 195 0.68 -14.49 7.86
CA THR A 195 -0.72 -14.79 7.49
C THR A 195 -1.60 -15.12 8.69
N GLN A 196 -1.01 -15.41 9.85
CA GLN A 196 -1.70 -15.78 11.08
C GLN A 196 -1.00 -15.15 12.28
N ILE A 197 -1.76 -14.46 13.13
CA ILE A 197 -1.26 -13.83 14.36
C ILE A 197 -1.98 -14.52 15.52
N ASP A 198 -1.23 -15.24 16.34
CA ASP A 198 -1.80 -15.99 17.47
C ASP A 198 -2.04 -15.10 18.70
N ASP A 199 -1.10 -14.20 18.98
CA ASP A 199 -1.18 -13.20 20.05
C ASP A 199 -0.90 -11.81 19.47
N MET A 200 -1.88 -10.91 19.59
CA MET A 200 -1.83 -9.58 19.00
C MET A 200 -0.87 -8.64 19.75
N ASP A 201 -0.81 -8.74 21.08
CA ASP A 201 0.01 -7.85 21.90
C ASP A 201 1.50 -8.18 21.72
N ASP A 202 1.85 -9.47 21.79
CA ASP A 202 3.19 -9.97 21.50
C ASP A 202 3.61 -9.68 20.05
N TYR A 203 2.70 -9.82 19.08
CA TYR A 203 2.97 -9.46 17.70
C TYR A 203 3.30 -7.97 17.54
N ILE A 204 2.50 -7.09 18.15
CA ILE A 204 2.72 -5.64 18.11
C ILE A 204 4.09 -5.28 18.71
N ASP A 205 4.46 -5.88 19.84
CA ASP A 205 5.72 -5.59 20.50
C ASP A 205 6.93 -6.11 19.71
N LYS A 206 6.84 -7.31 19.15
CA LYS A 206 7.86 -7.84 18.22
C LYS A 206 7.96 -6.99 16.95
N LEU A 207 6.84 -6.59 16.36
CA LEU A 207 6.82 -5.74 15.17
C LEU A 207 7.50 -4.39 15.46
N LYS A 208 7.17 -3.73 16.57
CA LYS A 208 7.84 -2.48 17.00
C LYS A 208 9.35 -2.67 17.17
N LEU A 209 9.77 -3.78 17.77
CA LEU A 209 11.19 -4.10 17.92
C LEU A 209 11.89 -4.23 16.56
N HIS A 210 11.28 -4.93 15.61
CA HIS A 210 11.84 -5.10 14.26
C HIS A 210 11.84 -3.79 13.45
N ILE A 211 10.83 -2.94 13.61
CA ILE A 211 10.82 -1.58 13.04
C ILE A 211 11.98 -0.76 13.61
N ASN A 212 12.17 -0.77 14.94
CA ASN A 212 13.25 -0.03 15.59
C ASN A 212 14.64 -0.52 15.15
N ARG A 213 14.83 -1.83 14.99
CA ARG A 213 16.08 -2.42 14.47
C ARG A 213 16.37 -2.00 13.03
N PHE A 214 15.33 -1.84 12.21
CA PHE A 214 15.48 -1.38 10.82
C PHE A 214 15.80 0.11 10.74
N ILE A 215 15.08 0.95 11.50
CA ILE A 215 15.26 2.41 11.49
C ILE A 215 16.54 2.84 12.23
N CYS A 216 16.90 2.14 13.31
CA CYS A 216 18.08 2.42 14.12
C CYS A 216 18.93 1.13 14.26
N PRO A 217 19.74 0.80 13.22
CA PRO A 217 20.61 -0.37 13.29
C PRO A 217 21.64 -0.21 14.41
N PRO A 218 21.93 -1.25 15.21
CA PRO A 218 22.83 -1.15 16.37
C PRO A 218 24.22 -0.57 16.06
N ARG A 219 24.73 -0.77 14.84
CA ARG A 219 26.04 -0.21 14.43
C ARG A 219 26.00 1.30 14.11
N ALA A 220 24.86 1.86 13.72
CA ALA A 220 24.74 3.29 13.47
C ALA A 220 24.93 4.13 14.75
N ILE A 221 24.60 3.56 15.91
CA ILE A 221 24.73 4.22 17.22
C ILE A 221 26.21 4.41 17.61
N ASN A 222 27.11 3.54 17.15
CA ASN A 222 28.53 3.61 17.50
C ASN A 222 29.30 4.62 16.63
N THR A 223 28.81 4.94 15.44
CA THR A 223 29.42 5.94 14.55
C THR A 223 29.16 7.38 15.02
N PHE A 224 28.06 7.64 15.72
CA PHE A 224 27.76 8.95 16.32
C PHE A 224 28.45 9.22 17.67
N LYS A 225 29.16 8.23 18.23
CA LYS A 225 29.93 8.40 19.48
C LYS A 225 31.43 8.61 19.26
N GLN A 226 31.89 8.73 18.01
CA GLN A 226 33.31 8.92 17.67
C GLN A 226 33.61 10.20 16.88
N THR A 227 32.72 11.19 16.94
CA THR A 227 32.96 12.57 16.48
C THR A 227 32.69 13.53 17.62
#